data_AF-A0A954ES33-F1
#
_entry.id   AF-A0A954ES33-F1
#
_cell.length_a   1.000
_cell.length_b   1.000
_cell.length_c   1.000
_cell.angle_alpha   90.00
_cell.angle_beta   90.00
_cell.angle_gamma   90.00
#
_symmetry.space_group_name_H-M   'P 1'
#
loop_
_entity.id
_entity.type
_entity.pdbx_description
1 polymer ?
#
loop_
_entity_poly.entity_id
_entity_poly.type
_entity_poly.pdbx_seq_one_letter_code
_entity_poly.pdbx_strand_id
1 'polypeptide(L)'
;MSVRDQLDEILSQRILLLDGAMGSLIHGFEPTEADYRGERFKDHPIDLKNASDVLCLTRPDIIQSIHKQYLEAGSDIIETNTFNANTVSLEEFGLANEVAEINRRGAELAKELAQQFTEQNPDKPRFVAGSIGPTKVQLSYSAEAPGYRPTNFDQMVESYAEQVRGLLDGGVDLLLPETSFDTLNMKSCLFAIQKVFDERQTSVPVMVSCTIFDGGRTLTMQTLEAFLVSVEHFPMFSVGLNCALGPAEIRPFVEVVNERAGCYVSCYPNAGMPDGFGGFKSNPTEFSGILGGFAQDGWVNIVGGCCGTTPDYIRALSQAVESGKPRRKPSLPALSRYSGGQLVELTEDSNFMMVGERTNVTGSRKFARLIKEKQYEESVAIAVNQVEGGANVIDVNMDEGLLDGPAEMTHFLNLLADEPDASGTPVMVDSSDFKVIEAGLKCLAGKGIVNSISLKEGEEKFLEQARLIRRYGAAVVVMAFDEEGQAVDA
;
A
#
# COMPACT_ATOMS: atom_id res chain seq x y z
N MET A 1 -18.09 -13.06 18.55
CA MET A 1 -17.14 -11.94 18.56
C MET A 1 -16.41 -12.00 17.23
N SER A 2 -16.33 -10.90 16.46
CA SER A 2 -15.59 -10.92 15.20
C SER A 2 -14.08 -10.98 15.47
N VAL A 3 -13.28 -11.37 14.47
CA VAL A 3 -11.80 -11.32 14.55
C VAL A 3 -11.34 -9.91 14.91
N ARG A 4 -11.98 -8.88 14.34
CA ARG A 4 -11.70 -7.48 14.63
C ARG A 4 -11.93 -7.14 16.11
N ASP A 5 -13.07 -7.55 16.67
CA ASP A 5 -13.39 -7.28 18.08
C ASP A 5 -12.37 -7.93 19.02
N GLN A 6 -11.95 -9.18 18.72
CA GLN A 6 -10.92 -9.88 19.49
C GLN A 6 -9.58 -9.15 19.46
N LEU A 7 -9.16 -8.70 18.28
CA LEU A 7 -7.91 -7.95 18.13
C LEU A 7 -7.98 -6.58 18.80
N ASP A 8 -9.09 -5.86 18.68
CA ASP A 8 -9.33 -4.58 19.36
C ASP A 8 -9.26 -4.75 20.89
N GLU A 9 -9.85 -5.82 21.43
CA GLU A 9 -9.77 -6.15 22.85
C GLU A 9 -8.33 -6.42 23.29
N ILE A 10 -7.59 -7.26 22.56
CA ILE A 10 -6.19 -7.58 22.91
C ILE A 10 -5.30 -6.34 22.83
N LEU A 11 -5.41 -5.54 21.76
CA LEU A 11 -4.62 -4.34 21.56
C LEU A 11 -4.95 -3.21 22.55
N SER A 12 -6.10 -3.28 23.23
CA SER A 12 -6.40 -2.38 24.35
C SER A 12 -5.62 -2.73 25.62
N GLN A 13 -5.10 -3.97 25.72
CA GLN A 13 -4.47 -4.52 26.92
C GLN A 13 -2.95 -4.69 26.77
N ARG A 14 -2.49 -5.13 25.59
CA ARG A 14 -1.07 -5.45 25.36
C ARG A 14 -0.66 -5.24 23.91
N ILE A 15 0.66 -5.25 23.68
CA ILE A 15 1.26 -5.25 22.35
C ILE A 15 1.08 -6.65 21.74
N LEU A 16 0.74 -6.70 20.45
CA LEU A 16 0.74 -7.92 19.65
C LEU A 16 2.09 -8.12 18.97
N LEU A 17 2.50 -9.37 18.85
CA LEU A 17 3.72 -9.77 18.14
C LEU A 17 3.38 -10.31 16.75
N LEU A 18 3.89 -9.65 15.72
CA LEU A 18 4.01 -10.20 14.38
C LEU A 18 5.27 -11.08 14.32
N ASP A 19 5.34 -12.01 13.38
CA ASP A 19 6.49 -12.89 13.20
C ASP A 19 7.69 -12.17 12.55
N GLY A 20 8.65 -12.96 12.06
CA GLY A 20 9.89 -12.49 11.45
C GLY A 20 9.98 -12.87 9.97
N ALA A 21 11.17 -12.80 9.40
CA ALA A 21 11.39 -13.13 7.99
C ALA A 21 10.98 -14.58 7.63
N MET A 22 10.08 -14.74 6.66
CA MET A 22 9.82 -16.02 5.98
C MET A 22 10.96 -16.37 5.01
N GLY A 23 11.28 -15.47 4.08
CA GLY A 23 12.24 -15.73 3.01
C GLY A 23 13.66 -16.07 3.50
N SER A 24 14.17 -15.34 4.50
CA SER A 24 15.50 -15.64 5.08
C SER A 24 15.56 -17.03 5.71
N LEU A 25 14.47 -17.49 6.34
CA LEU A 25 14.41 -18.83 6.91
C LEU A 25 14.29 -19.90 5.82
N ILE A 26 13.47 -19.67 4.77
CA ILE A 26 13.40 -20.56 3.60
C ILE A 26 14.79 -20.78 3.01
N HIS A 27 15.58 -19.72 2.82
CA HIS A 27 16.95 -19.83 2.32
C HIS A 27 17.85 -20.69 3.23
N GLY A 28 17.64 -20.67 4.55
CA GLY A 28 18.36 -21.51 5.50
C GLY A 28 18.07 -23.01 5.40
N PHE A 29 16.96 -23.41 4.77
CA PHE A 29 16.70 -24.83 4.41
C PHE A 29 17.42 -25.25 3.13
N GLU A 30 18.10 -24.33 2.44
CA GLU A 30 18.80 -24.56 1.17
C GLU A 30 17.98 -25.33 0.12
N PRO A 31 16.70 -24.93 -0.15
CA PRO A 31 15.86 -25.65 -1.09
C PRO A 31 16.48 -25.67 -2.49
N THR A 32 16.47 -26.84 -3.09
CA THR A 32 16.98 -27.08 -4.44
C THR A 32 15.89 -26.83 -5.48
N GLU A 33 16.27 -26.73 -6.75
CA GLU A 33 15.29 -26.61 -7.85
C GLU A 33 14.25 -27.74 -7.85
N ALA A 34 14.65 -28.96 -7.46
CA ALA A 34 13.73 -30.10 -7.32
C ALA A 34 12.68 -29.87 -6.22
N ASP A 35 13.04 -29.16 -5.15
CA ASP A 35 12.13 -28.80 -4.07
C ASP A 35 11.11 -27.75 -4.53
N TYR A 36 11.55 -26.72 -5.26
CA TYR A 36 10.62 -25.73 -5.84
C TYR A 36 9.65 -26.38 -6.82
N ARG A 37 10.12 -27.33 -7.64
CA ARG A 37 9.27 -28.02 -8.61
C ARG A 37 8.31 -29.04 -7.99
N GLY A 38 8.78 -29.77 -6.98
CA GLY A 38 8.09 -30.97 -6.49
C GLY A 38 7.76 -31.94 -7.63
N GLU A 39 6.76 -32.80 -7.42
CA GLU A 39 6.28 -33.68 -8.50
C GLU A 39 5.40 -32.92 -9.51
N ARG A 40 4.66 -31.89 -9.06
CA ARG A 40 3.68 -31.14 -9.87
C ARG A 40 4.32 -30.38 -11.03
N PHE A 41 5.46 -29.73 -10.80
CA PHE A 41 6.13 -28.87 -11.78
C PHE A 41 7.45 -29.47 -12.29
N LYS A 42 7.58 -30.80 -12.22
CA LYS A 42 8.79 -31.53 -12.60
C LYS A 42 9.25 -31.21 -14.03
N ASP A 43 8.31 -31.15 -14.98
CA ASP A 43 8.57 -30.87 -16.39
C ASP A 43 8.33 -29.40 -16.78
N HIS A 44 8.22 -28.49 -15.80
CA HIS A 44 7.97 -27.06 -16.06
C HIS A 44 9.13 -26.44 -16.86
N PRO A 45 8.89 -25.64 -17.92
CA PRO A 45 9.95 -25.21 -18.83
C PRO A 45 10.86 -24.11 -18.28
N ILE A 46 10.49 -23.48 -17.16
CA ILE A 46 11.22 -22.36 -16.52
C ILE A 46 11.74 -22.83 -15.16
N ASP A 47 12.92 -22.36 -14.73
CA ASP A 47 13.42 -22.63 -13.38
C ASP A 47 12.55 -21.91 -12.34
N LEU A 48 12.16 -22.65 -11.29
CA LEU A 48 11.29 -22.15 -10.23
C LEU A 48 12.05 -21.68 -8.98
N LYS A 49 13.38 -21.81 -8.99
CA LYS A 49 14.22 -21.28 -7.92
C LYS A 49 13.91 -19.81 -7.63
N ASN A 50 13.75 -19.49 -6.35
CA ASN A 50 13.36 -18.17 -5.81
C ASN A 50 11.87 -17.81 -5.96
N ALA A 51 11.04 -18.64 -6.58
CA ALA A 51 9.59 -18.52 -6.49
C ALA A 51 9.09 -19.08 -5.14
N SER A 52 9.53 -18.49 -4.02
CA SER A 52 9.33 -19.04 -2.66
C SER A 52 7.87 -19.34 -2.33
N ASP A 53 6.92 -18.60 -2.89
CA ASP A 53 5.48 -18.82 -2.71
C ASP A 53 5.04 -20.21 -3.20
N VAL A 54 5.68 -20.76 -4.24
CA VAL A 54 5.35 -22.10 -4.79
C VAL A 54 5.60 -23.22 -3.77
N LEU A 55 6.48 -22.99 -2.79
CA LEU A 55 6.78 -23.96 -1.74
C LEU A 55 5.56 -24.24 -0.84
N CYS A 56 4.54 -23.37 -0.84
CA CYS A 56 3.24 -23.66 -0.24
C CYS A 56 2.59 -24.92 -0.85
N LEU A 57 2.83 -25.20 -2.14
CA LEU A 57 2.32 -26.37 -2.84
C LEU A 57 3.31 -27.54 -2.79
N THR A 58 4.60 -27.27 -2.98
CA THR A 58 5.60 -28.33 -3.23
C THR A 58 6.38 -28.77 -1.99
N ARG A 59 6.55 -27.88 -1.00
CA ARG A 59 7.23 -28.16 0.28
C ARG A 59 6.46 -27.53 1.47
N PRO A 60 5.18 -27.91 1.67
CA PRO A 60 4.40 -27.39 2.79
C PRO A 60 5.03 -27.69 4.15
N ASP A 61 5.85 -28.73 4.26
CA ASP A 61 6.59 -29.10 5.46
C ASP A 61 7.61 -28.02 5.89
N ILE A 62 8.30 -27.39 4.93
CA ILE A 62 9.23 -26.27 5.22
C ILE A 62 8.44 -25.07 5.74
N ILE A 63 7.37 -24.70 5.05
CA ILE A 63 6.56 -23.52 5.40
C ILE A 63 5.91 -23.69 6.78
N GLN A 64 5.33 -24.86 7.06
CA GLN A 64 4.77 -25.18 8.38
C GLN A 64 5.83 -25.18 9.48
N SER A 65 7.04 -25.69 9.19
CA SER A 65 8.16 -25.66 10.14
C SER A 65 8.52 -24.23 10.54
N ILE A 66 8.54 -23.30 9.59
CA ILE A 66 8.85 -21.88 9.84
C ILE A 66 7.76 -21.22 10.68
N HIS A 67 6.49 -21.34 10.29
CA HIS A 67 5.37 -20.82 11.09
C HIS A 67 5.39 -21.36 12.52
N LYS A 68 5.61 -22.67 12.68
CA LYS A 68 5.70 -23.30 14.00
C LYS A 68 6.82 -22.68 14.85
N GLN A 69 8.00 -22.47 14.29
CA GLN A 69 9.11 -21.83 15.01
C GLN A 69 8.76 -20.41 15.49
N TYR A 70 8.07 -19.62 14.69
CA TYR A 70 7.64 -18.28 15.08
C TYR A 70 6.51 -18.28 16.13
N LEU A 71 5.57 -19.23 16.04
CA LEU A 71 4.53 -19.43 17.06
C LEU A 71 5.13 -19.86 18.41
N GLU A 72 6.13 -20.76 18.39
CA GLU A 72 6.90 -21.18 19.58
C GLU A 72 7.76 -20.04 20.14
N ALA A 73 8.25 -19.13 19.30
CA ALA A 73 8.97 -17.94 19.74
C ALA A 73 8.07 -16.89 20.41
N GLY A 74 6.75 -16.96 20.19
CA GLY A 74 5.77 -16.14 20.89
C GLY A 74 4.91 -15.25 20.00
N SER A 75 5.04 -15.32 18.66
CA SER A 75 4.23 -14.54 17.72
C SER A 75 2.74 -14.74 17.98
N ASP A 76 1.97 -13.65 17.95
CA ASP A 76 0.51 -13.64 18.02
C ASP A 76 -0.12 -13.68 16.62
N ILE A 77 0.53 -13.02 15.66
CA ILE A 77 0.17 -12.96 14.26
C ILE A 77 1.31 -13.59 13.47
N ILE A 78 0.99 -14.50 12.55
CA ILE A 78 1.95 -15.03 11.56
C ILE A 78 1.52 -14.61 10.16
N GLU A 79 2.48 -14.23 9.34
CA GLU A 79 2.28 -13.89 7.94
C GLU A 79 2.23 -15.16 7.07
N THR A 80 1.38 -15.18 6.05
CA THR A 80 1.38 -16.26 5.04
C THR A 80 2.62 -16.16 4.12
N ASN A 81 3.12 -17.29 3.61
CA ASN A 81 4.16 -17.29 2.57
C ASN A 81 3.56 -16.99 1.18
N THR A 82 3.10 -15.74 1.00
CA THR A 82 2.36 -15.29 -0.19
C THR A 82 2.77 -13.91 -0.68
N PHE A 83 3.92 -13.39 -0.23
CA PHE A 83 4.39 -12.04 -0.54
C PHE A 83 4.41 -11.74 -2.06
N ASN A 84 4.83 -12.69 -2.89
CA ASN A 84 4.87 -12.54 -4.35
C ASN A 84 3.82 -13.39 -5.08
N ALA A 85 2.85 -13.97 -4.37
CA ALA A 85 1.81 -14.81 -4.95
C ALA A 85 0.73 -13.97 -5.68
N ASN A 86 1.12 -13.24 -6.72
CA ASN A 86 0.22 -12.48 -7.58
C ASN A 86 0.63 -12.69 -9.05
N THR A 87 -0.28 -12.39 -9.99
CA THR A 87 -0.05 -12.72 -11.41
C THR A 87 1.16 -11.99 -11.98
N VAL A 88 1.35 -10.72 -11.61
CA VAL A 88 2.45 -9.87 -12.09
C VAL A 88 3.83 -10.39 -11.65
N SER A 89 3.95 -10.83 -10.40
CA SER A 89 5.19 -11.42 -9.90
C SER A 89 5.41 -12.83 -10.47
N LEU A 90 4.40 -13.69 -10.45
CA LEU A 90 4.51 -15.10 -10.85
C LEU A 90 4.58 -15.33 -12.38
N GLU A 91 4.34 -14.30 -13.19
CA GLU A 91 4.44 -14.38 -14.65
C GLU A 91 5.86 -14.77 -15.11
N GLU A 92 6.93 -14.28 -14.47
CA GLU A 92 8.30 -14.62 -14.87
C GLU A 92 8.66 -16.08 -14.64
N PHE A 93 7.97 -16.73 -13.72
CA PHE A 93 8.10 -18.15 -13.44
C PHE A 93 7.11 -18.98 -14.25
N GLY A 94 6.24 -18.36 -15.08
CA GLY A 94 5.18 -19.06 -15.80
C GLY A 94 4.11 -19.68 -14.88
N LEU A 95 3.90 -19.10 -13.69
CA LEU A 95 3.00 -19.60 -12.64
C LEU A 95 1.77 -18.71 -12.41
N ALA A 96 1.44 -17.81 -13.35
CA ALA A 96 0.30 -16.90 -13.19
C ALA A 96 -1.03 -17.62 -12.94
N ASN A 97 -1.24 -18.81 -13.54
CA ASN A 97 -2.46 -19.61 -13.33
C ASN A 97 -2.52 -20.31 -11.96
N GLU A 98 -1.43 -20.28 -11.19
CA GLU A 98 -1.32 -20.93 -9.88
C GLU A 98 -1.59 -19.97 -8.72
N VAL A 99 -1.78 -18.68 -8.99
CA VAL A 99 -1.95 -17.61 -7.99
C VAL A 99 -3.03 -17.95 -6.97
N ALA A 100 -4.24 -18.28 -7.43
CA ALA A 100 -5.35 -18.58 -6.54
C ALA A 100 -5.05 -19.76 -5.59
N GLU A 101 -4.43 -20.83 -6.11
CA GLU A 101 -4.15 -22.03 -5.33
C GLU A 101 -2.98 -21.82 -4.36
N ILE A 102 -1.91 -21.14 -4.79
CA ILE A 102 -0.76 -20.80 -3.93
C ILE A 102 -1.23 -19.98 -2.72
N ASN A 103 -2.04 -18.95 -2.95
CA ASN A 103 -2.56 -18.11 -1.86
C ASN A 103 -3.46 -18.87 -0.91
N ARG A 104 -4.42 -19.63 -1.45
CA ARG A 104 -5.31 -20.45 -0.63
C ARG A 104 -4.51 -21.42 0.21
N ARG A 105 -3.54 -22.13 -0.39
CA ARG A 105 -2.74 -23.11 0.34
C ARG A 105 -1.82 -22.46 1.38
N GLY A 106 -1.19 -21.34 1.05
CA GLY A 106 -0.37 -20.57 1.99
C GLY A 106 -1.16 -20.13 3.22
N ALA A 107 -2.39 -19.65 3.01
CA ALA A 107 -3.32 -19.30 4.08
C ALA A 107 -3.76 -20.51 4.91
N GLU A 108 -4.14 -21.63 4.28
CA GLU A 108 -4.51 -22.87 4.97
C GLU A 108 -3.39 -23.39 5.88
N LEU A 109 -2.14 -23.45 5.38
CA LEU A 109 -0.98 -23.93 6.15
C LEU A 109 -0.75 -23.11 7.43
N ALA A 110 -0.82 -21.78 7.31
CA ALA A 110 -0.70 -20.88 8.45
C ALA A 110 -1.91 -21.04 9.40
N LYS A 111 -3.13 -21.15 8.85
CA LYS A 111 -4.37 -21.23 9.63
C LYS A 111 -4.47 -22.51 10.44
N GLU A 112 -4.09 -23.64 9.85
CA GLU A 112 -4.00 -24.94 10.54
C GLU A 112 -3.12 -24.83 11.80
N LEU A 113 -1.95 -24.21 11.70
CA LEU A 113 -1.03 -24.05 12.83
C LEU A 113 -1.51 -23.01 13.85
N ALA A 114 -2.02 -21.87 13.39
CA ALA A 114 -2.58 -20.85 14.27
C ALA A 114 -3.74 -21.42 15.12
N GLN A 115 -4.61 -22.23 14.51
CA GLN A 115 -5.69 -22.90 15.22
C GLN A 115 -5.14 -23.91 16.23
N GLN A 116 -4.18 -24.76 15.86
CA GLN A 116 -3.57 -25.73 16.79
C GLN A 116 -2.95 -25.05 18.01
N PHE A 117 -2.22 -23.95 17.83
CA PHE A 117 -1.62 -23.21 18.95
C PHE A 117 -2.67 -22.49 19.81
N THR A 118 -3.75 -22.00 19.19
CA THR A 118 -4.88 -21.40 19.92
C THR A 118 -5.60 -22.46 20.77
N GLU A 119 -5.81 -23.66 20.24
CA GLU A 119 -6.43 -24.77 20.99
C GLU A 119 -5.56 -25.22 22.17
N GLN A 120 -4.22 -25.17 22.02
CA GLN A 120 -3.27 -25.49 23.09
C GLN A 120 -3.20 -24.40 24.18
N ASN A 121 -3.45 -23.13 23.82
CA ASN A 121 -3.48 -22.01 24.75
C ASN A 121 -4.59 -21.00 24.38
N PRO A 122 -5.85 -21.25 24.80
CA PRO A 122 -6.99 -20.42 24.43
C PRO A 122 -6.91 -18.96 24.93
N ASP A 123 -6.15 -18.70 26.01
CA ASP A 123 -5.96 -17.35 26.56
C ASP A 123 -5.05 -16.47 25.67
N LYS A 124 -4.35 -17.10 24.72
CA LYS A 124 -3.52 -16.42 23.73
C LYS A 124 -3.91 -16.95 22.35
N PRO A 125 -4.96 -16.41 21.71
CA PRO A 125 -5.30 -16.79 20.33
C PRO A 125 -4.17 -16.41 19.36
N ARG A 126 -4.13 -17.10 18.21
CA ARG A 126 -3.22 -16.83 17.09
C ARG A 126 -4.00 -16.45 15.86
N PHE A 127 -3.45 -15.49 15.12
CA PHE A 127 -4.07 -14.93 13.93
C PHE A 127 -3.15 -15.09 12.73
N VAL A 128 -3.75 -15.15 11.54
CA VAL A 128 -3.03 -15.24 10.27
C VAL A 128 -3.22 -13.96 9.48
N ALA A 129 -2.13 -13.30 9.11
CA ALA A 129 -2.13 -12.18 8.18
C ALA A 129 -1.77 -12.67 6.77
N GLY A 130 -2.66 -12.45 5.81
CA GLY A 130 -2.39 -12.68 4.40
C GLY A 130 -1.40 -11.65 3.87
N SER A 131 -0.12 -12.02 3.76
CA SER A 131 0.95 -11.16 3.23
C SER A 131 0.75 -10.88 1.74
N ILE A 132 0.77 -9.60 1.38
CA ILE A 132 0.61 -9.10 0.01
C ILE A 132 1.74 -8.10 -0.26
N GLY A 133 2.72 -8.50 -1.08
CA GLY A 133 3.83 -7.65 -1.46
C GLY A 133 3.49 -6.62 -2.53
N PRO A 134 4.41 -5.67 -2.79
CA PRO A 134 4.21 -4.55 -3.71
C PRO A 134 4.36 -4.92 -5.20
N THR A 135 4.57 -6.21 -5.51
CA THR A 135 5.04 -6.71 -6.82
C THR A 135 6.44 -6.20 -7.20
N LYS A 136 6.96 -6.57 -8.37
CA LYS A 136 8.22 -6.05 -8.93
C LYS A 136 8.04 -4.84 -9.84
N VAL A 137 6.82 -4.46 -10.15
CA VAL A 137 6.49 -3.43 -11.15
C VAL A 137 6.02 -2.16 -10.46
N GLN A 138 6.46 -0.99 -10.93
CA GLN A 138 6.02 0.32 -10.46
C GLN A 138 4.88 0.87 -11.36
N LEU A 139 3.88 1.48 -10.74
CA LEU A 139 2.81 2.21 -11.42
C LEU A 139 3.02 3.73 -11.37
N SER A 140 3.64 4.28 -10.33
CA SER A 140 3.75 5.74 -10.18
C SER A 140 4.97 6.34 -10.87
N TYR A 141 5.99 5.54 -11.18
CA TYR A 141 7.25 6.01 -11.77
C TYR A 141 7.78 5.03 -12.82
N SER A 142 8.54 5.54 -13.80
CA SER A 142 9.28 4.74 -14.77
C SER A 142 10.74 5.17 -14.89
N ALA A 143 11.65 4.24 -14.59
CA ALA A 143 13.09 4.43 -14.81
C ALA A 143 13.53 4.19 -16.28
N GLU A 144 12.70 3.51 -17.08
CA GLU A 144 13.05 3.12 -18.45
C GLU A 144 12.83 4.26 -19.45
N ALA A 145 11.64 4.87 -19.39
CA ALA A 145 11.23 5.96 -20.25
C ALA A 145 10.12 6.79 -19.59
N PRO A 146 10.17 8.13 -19.67
CA PRO A 146 9.09 8.99 -19.16
C PRO A 146 7.73 8.64 -19.75
N GLY A 147 6.71 8.58 -18.91
CA GLY A 147 5.32 8.31 -19.29
C GLY A 147 4.99 6.85 -19.60
N TYR A 148 6.00 5.98 -19.76
CA TYR A 148 5.81 4.54 -19.99
C TYR A 148 5.43 3.84 -18.69
N ARG A 149 4.53 2.87 -18.74
CA ARG A 149 4.23 1.94 -17.64
C ARG A 149 4.08 0.53 -18.23
N PRO A 150 4.77 -0.50 -17.68
CA PRO A 150 4.71 -1.86 -18.23
C PRO A 150 3.38 -2.58 -17.90
N THR A 151 2.65 -2.08 -16.91
CA THR A 151 1.29 -2.50 -16.55
C THR A 151 0.47 -1.26 -16.17
N ASN A 152 -0.84 -1.41 -16.04
CA ASN A 152 -1.71 -0.31 -15.63
C ASN A 152 -2.46 -0.62 -14.32
N PHE A 153 -3.14 0.40 -13.79
CA PHE A 153 -3.87 0.30 -12.53
C PHE A 153 -4.89 -0.84 -12.52
N ASP A 154 -5.67 -1.00 -13.59
CA ASP A 154 -6.73 -2.01 -13.66
C ASP A 154 -6.14 -3.44 -13.71
N GLN A 155 -5.06 -3.65 -14.47
CA GLN A 155 -4.34 -4.93 -14.49
C GLN A 155 -3.78 -5.27 -13.10
N MET A 156 -3.24 -4.27 -12.39
CA MET A 156 -2.73 -4.46 -11.04
C MET A 156 -3.84 -4.73 -10.03
N VAL A 157 -5.00 -4.07 -10.16
CA VAL A 157 -6.20 -4.37 -9.36
C VAL A 157 -6.64 -5.82 -9.57
N GLU A 158 -6.70 -6.32 -10.81
CA GLU A 158 -7.10 -7.71 -11.05
C GLU A 158 -6.09 -8.72 -10.48
N SER A 159 -4.79 -8.45 -10.61
CA SER A 159 -3.71 -9.24 -10.00
C SER A 159 -3.90 -9.36 -8.49
N TYR A 160 -4.08 -8.24 -7.79
CA TYR A 160 -4.34 -8.24 -6.36
C TYR A 160 -5.68 -8.85 -5.99
N ALA A 161 -6.73 -8.65 -6.80
CA ALA A 161 -8.04 -9.21 -6.52
C ALA A 161 -8.02 -10.75 -6.55
N GLU A 162 -7.27 -11.35 -7.48
CA GLU A 162 -7.07 -12.80 -7.51
C GLU A 162 -6.33 -13.31 -6.26
N GLN A 163 -5.25 -12.63 -5.88
CA GLN A 163 -4.50 -12.93 -4.66
C GLN A 163 -5.40 -12.86 -3.41
N VAL A 164 -6.14 -11.76 -3.24
CA VAL A 164 -7.03 -11.53 -2.09
C VAL A 164 -8.13 -12.60 -2.04
N ARG A 165 -8.72 -12.99 -3.17
CA ARG A 165 -9.70 -14.07 -3.22
C ARG A 165 -9.12 -15.39 -2.69
N GLY A 166 -7.92 -15.76 -3.13
CA GLY A 166 -7.23 -16.96 -2.65
C GLY A 166 -6.93 -16.93 -1.15
N LEU A 167 -6.42 -15.80 -0.64
CA LEU A 167 -6.15 -15.61 0.79
C LEU A 167 -7.42 -15.76 1.64
N LEU A 168 -8.51 -15.12 1.21
CA LEU A 168 -9.82 -15.21 1.90
C LEU A 168 -10.39 -16.64 1.83
N ASP A 169 -10.22 -17.34 0.71
CA ASP A 169 -10.64 -18.74 0.57
C ASP A 169 -9.87 -19.68 1.51
N GLY A 170 -8.60 -19.36 1.80
CA GLY A 170 -7.79 -20.10 2.78
C GLY A 170 -8.03 -19.68 4.25
N GLY A 171 -8.88 -18.69 4.50
CA GLY A 171 -9.36 -18.35 5.83
C GLY A 171 -8.43 -17.47 6.67
N VAL A 172 -7.68 -16.55 6.04
CA VAL A 172 -6.88 -15.55 6.76
C VAL A 172 -7.74 -14.69 7.69
N ASP A 173 -7.14 -14.25 8.80
CA ASP A 173 -7.78 -13.40 9.81
C ASP A 173 -7.61 -11.90 9.50
N LEU A 174 -6.50 -11.55 8.84
CA LEU A 174 -6.17 -10.20 8.39
C LEU A 174 -5.63 -10.24 6.96
N LEU A 175 -5.67 -9.10 6.26
CA LEU A 175 -4.88 -8.87 5.04
C LEU A 175 -3.78 -7.86 5.36
N LEU A 176 -2.58 -8.11 4.83
CA LEU A 176 -1.40 -7.27 5.05
C LEU A 176 -0.74 -6.90 3.72
N PRO A 177 -1.25 -5.88 3.01
CA PRO A 177 -0.46 -5.13 2.04
C PRO A 177 0.76 -4.49 2.72
N GLU A 178 1.95 -4.90 2.33
CA GLU A 178 3.18 -4.51 3.01
C GLU A 178 4.34 -4.19 2.07
N THR A 179 5.41 -3.61 2.64
CA THR A 179 6.63 -3.24 1.91
C THR A 179 6.33 -2.33 0.71
N SER A 180 5.29 -1.50 0.81
CA SER A 180 4.92 -0.58 -0.27
C SER A 180 6.04 0.43 -0.50
N PHE A 181 6.74 0.26 -1.62
CA PHE A 181 7.70 1.23 -2.14
C PHE A 181 7.08 2.18 -3.16
N ASP A 182 5.91 1.82 -3.70
CA ASP A 182 5.11 2.59 -4.66
C ASP A 182 3.67 2.70 -4.16
N THR A 183 3.25 3.91 -3.81
CA THR A 183 1.93 4.18 -3.25
C THR A 183 0.80 3.94 -4.23
N LEU A 184 1.03 4.05 -5.55
CA LEU A 184 -0.01 3.73 -6.53
C LEU A 184 -0.29 2.22 -6.59
N ASN A 185 0.73 1.38 -6.34
CA ASN A 185 0.53 -0.06 -6.14
C ASN A 185 -0.26 -0.34 -4.86
N MET A 186 0.06 0.35 -3.77
CA MET A 186 -0.71 0.23 -2.53
C MET A 186 -2.17 0.62 -2.74
N LYS A 187 -2.44 1.72 -3.44
CA LYS A 187 -3.81 2.16 -3.76
C LYS A 187 -4.54 1.15 -4.66
N SER A 188 -3.87 0.55 -5.65
CA SER A 188 -4.50 -0.50 -6.48
C SER A 188 -4.79 -1.77 -5.67
N CYS A 189 -3.93 -2.14 -4.73
CA CYS A 189 -4.17 -3.22 -3.79
C CYS A 189 -5.37 -2.95 -2.88
N LEU A 190 -5.43 -1.78 -2.25
CA LEU A 190 -6.56 -1.37 -1.40
C LEU A 190 -7.88 -1.30 -2.18
N PHE A 191 -7.84 -0.84 -3.42
CA PHE A 191 -8.99 -0.85 -4.33
C PHE A 191 -9.45 -2.29 -4.61
N ALA A 192 -8.51 -3.21 -4.88
CA ALA A 192 -8.81 -4.61 -5.11
C ALA A 192 -9.41 -5.29 -3.87
N ILE A 193 -8.89 -5.00 -2.67
CA ILE A 193 -9.43 -5.50 -1.41
C ILE A 193 -10.88 -5.04 -1.23
N GLN A 194 -11.16 -3.74 -1.39
CA GLN A 194 -12.53 -3.23 -1.25
C GLN A 194 -13.46 -3.85 -2.30
N LYS A 195 -13.00 -4.01 -3.55
CA LYS A 195 -13.75 -4.67 -4.62
C LYS A 195 -14.13 -6.10 -4.22
N VAL A 196 -13.18 -6.88 -3.71
CA VAL A 196 -13.42 -8.27 -3.31
C VAL A 196 -14.31 -8.35 -2.06
N PHE A 197 -14.17 -7.42 -1.12
CA PHE A 197 -15.06 -7.30 0.04
C PHE A 197 -16.51 -7.04 -0.39
N ASP A 198 -16.73 -6.13 -1.34
CA ASP A 198 -18.05 -5.86 -1.90
C ASP A 198 -18.61 -7.07 -2.65
N GLU A 199 -17.80 -7.74 -3.49
CA GLU A 199 -18.21 -8.95 -4.22
C GLU A 199 -18.66 -10.07 -3.30
N ARG A 200 -17.93 -10.28 -2.19
CA ARG A 200 -18.15 -11.40 -1.26
C ARG A 200 -19.03 -11.03 -0.06
N GLN A 201 -19.39 -9.76 0.11
CA GLN A 201 -20.08 -9.24 1.29
C GLN A 201 -19.37 -9.65 2.59
N THR A 202 -18.05 -9.51 2.60
CA THR A 202 -17.16 -9.86 3.72
C THR A 202 -16.23 -8.72 4.06
N SER A 203 -15.63 -8.76 5.24
CA SER A 203 -14.56 -7.84 5.62
C SER A 203 -13.69 -8.47 6.70
N VAL A 204 -12.38 -8.43 6.51
CA VAL A 204 -11.38 -8.72 7.54
C VAL A 204 -10.57 -7.45 7.83
N PRO A 205 -9.97 -7.31 9.03
CA PRO A 205 -9.00 -6.27 9.31
C PRO A 205 -7.91 -6.19 8.23
N VAL A 206 -7.56 -4.98 7.80
CA VAL A 206 -6.51 -4.74 6.81
C VAL A 206 -5.40 -3.92 7.46
N MET A 207 -4.21 -4.49 7.55
CA MET A 207 -3.00 -3.81 7.96
C MET A 207 -2.34 -3.23 6.72
N VAL A 208 -1.72 -2.05 6.82
CA VAL A 208 -0.94 -1.45 5.73
C VAL A 208 0.46 -1.15 6.23
N SER A 209 1.47 -1.51 5.46
CA SER A 209 2.85 -1.13 5.78
C SER A 209 3.57 -0.54 4.57
N CYS A 210 4.26 0.58 4.78
CA CYS A 210 5.16 1.14 3.79
C CYS A 210 6.62 0.90 4.13
N THR A 211 7.45 0.89 3.10
CA THR A 211 8.90 0.94 3.26
C THR A 211 9.40 2.33 2.91
N ILE A 212 10.26 2.86 3.76
CA ILE A 212 10.92 4.16 3.58
C ILE A 212 12.42 3.95 3.65
N PHE A 213 13.17 4.76 2.92
CA PHE A 213 14.63 4.74 2.92
C PHE A 213 15.18 5.85 3.82
N ASP A 214 16.51 5.90 3.99
CA ASP A 214 17.22 6.81 4.91
C ASP A 214 16.84 8.30 4.73
N GLY A 215 16.39 8.69 3.54
CA GLY A 215 15.88 10.04 3.25
C GLY A 215 14.44 10.33 3.69
N GLY A 216 13.76 9.41 4.39
CA GLY A 216 12.37 9.56 4.82
C GLY A 216 11.33 9.51 3.69
N ARG A 217 11.70 8.91 2.56
CA ARG A 217 10.87 8.81 1.36
C ARG A 217 10.73 7.36 0.89
N THR A 218 9.64 7.06 0.20
CA THR A 218 9.46 5.82 -0.56
C THR A 218 10.45 5.76 -1.74
N LEU A 219 10.50 4.62 -2.44
CA LEU A 219 11.33 4.49 -3.65
C LEU A 219 10.88 5.46 -4.76
N THR A 220 9.59 5.79 -4.79
CA THR A 220 8.98 6.74 -5.72
C THR A 220 8.97 8.18 -5.17
N MET A 221 9.89 8.49 -4.26
CA MET A 221 10.18 9.83 -3.73
C MET A 221 9.05 10.51 -2.93
N GLN A 222 8.00 9.77 -2.56
CA GLN A 222 6.92 10.30 -1.74
C GLN A 222 7.34 10.38 -0.27
N THR A 223 7.02 11.48 0.43
CA THR A 223 7.27 11.57 1.89
C THR A 223 6.33 10.66 2.67
N LEU A 224 6.71 10.29 3.88
CA LEU A 224 5.88 9.46 4.75
C LEU A 224 4.51 10.11 5.06
N GLU A 225 4.46 11.41 5.31
CA GLU A 225 3.20 12.11 5.58
C GLU A 225 2.28 12.12 4.35
N ALA A 226 2.86 12.30 3.16
CA ALA A 226 2.13 12.22 1.91
C ALA A 226 1.60 10.79 1.68
N PHE A 227 2.38 9.75 1.97
CA PHE A 227 1.92 8.36 1.95
C PHE A 227 0.72 8.14 2.87
N LEU A 228 0.81 8.55 4.14
CA LEU A 228 -0.27 8.37 5.13
C LEU A 228 -1.58 8.99 4.64
N VAL A 229 -1.53 10.21 4.09
CA VAL A 229 -2.71 10.89 3.51
C VAL A 229 -3.23 10.19 2.25
N SER A 230 -2.35 9.57 1.46
CA SER A 230 -2.74 8.87 0.23
C SER A 230 -3.58 7.61 0.52
N VAL A 231 -3.38 6.98 1.67
CA VAL A 231 -4.04 5.72 2.05
C VAL A 231 -5.12 5.89 3.13
N GLU A 232 -5.22 7.05 3.80
CA GLU A 232 -6.15 7.30 4.92
C GLU A 232 -7.64 7.09 4.58
N HIS A 233 -7.99 7.12 3.29
CA HIS A 233 -9.34 6.89 2.78
C HIS A 233 -9.84 5.47 3.05
N PHE A 234 -8.93 4.51 3.17
CA PHE A 234 -9.24 3.11 3.44
C PHE A 234 -9.41 2.90 4.96
N PRO A 235 -10.42 2.14 5.43
CA PRO A 235 -10.67 1.89 6.85
C PRO A 235 -9.68 0.87 7.45
N MET A 236 -8.38 1.18 7.39
CA MET A 236 -7.28 0.32 7.83
C MET A 236 -7.37 0.01 9.32
N PHE A 237 -7.00 -1.21 9.68
CA PHE A 237 -6.85 -1.67 11.05
C PHE A 237 -5.57 -1.12 11.68
N SER A 238 -4.44 -1.22 10.97
CA SER A 238 -3.19 -0.60 11.35
C SER A 238 -2.46 -0.01 10.15
N VAL A 239 -1.58 0.96 10.41
CA VAL A 239 -0.58 1.45 9.46
C VAL A 239 0.80 1.40 10.10
N GLY A 240 1.82 1.07 9.34
CA GLY A 240 3.15 0.86 9.90
C GLY A 240 4.29 0.98 8.91
N LEU A 241 5.47 0.65 9.44
CA LEU A 241 6.72 0.65 8.70
C LEU A 241 7.41 -0.71 8.82
N ASN A 242 7.95 -1.19 7.70
CA ASN A 242 8.72 -2.41 7.65
C ASN A 242 9.82 -2.36 6.58
N CYS A 243 10.77 -3.27 6.71
CA CYS A 243 11.91 -3.41 5.80
C CYS A 243 12.77 -2.14 5.68
N ALA A 244 13.72 -2.14 4.72
CA ALA A 244 14.73 -1.14 4.37
C ALA A 244 15.67 -0.67 5.50
N LEU A 245 15.13 -0.28 6.65
CA LEU A 245 15.83 0.30 7.78
C LEU A 245 15.94 -0.69 8.94
N GLY A 246 17.00 -0.51 9.74
CA GLY A 246 17.14 -1.13 11.04
C GLY A 246 16.30 -0.44 12.12
N PRO A 247 16.26 -0.99 13.34
CA PRO A 247 15.46 -0.46 14.44
C PRO A 247 15.89 0.95 14.89
N ALA A 248 17.18 1.30 14.76
CA ALA A 248 17.67 2.63 15.13
C ALA A 248 17.25 3.69 14.09
N GLU A 249 17.42 3.38 12.80
CA GLU A 249 17.16 4.28 11.69
C GLU A 249 15.66 4.49 11.46
N ILE A 250 14.81 3.52 11.79
CA ILE A 250 13.36 3.62 11.60
C ILE A 250 12.68 4.51 12.66
N ARG A 251 13.32 4.73 13.83
CA ARG A 251 12.76 5.46 14.98
C ARG A 251 12.10 6.80 14.64
N PRO A 252 12.77 7.77 13.98
CA PRO A 252 12.17 9.08 13.71
C PRO A 252 10.90 8.98 12.86
N PHE A 253 10.79 7.95 12.04
CA PHE A 253 9.64 7.76 11.17
C PHE A 253 8.48 7.06 11.87
N VAL A 254 8.76 6.15 12.82
CA VAL A 254 7.73 5.58 13.70
C VAL A 254 7.06 6.68 14.54
N GLU A 255 7.82 7.69 14.98
CA GLU A 255 7.27 8.86 15.68
C GLU A 255 6.25 9.61 14.80
N VAL A 256 6.57 9.86 13.53
CA VAL A 256 5.65 10.49 12.55
C VAL A 256 4.38 9.66 12.37
N VAL A 257 4.49 8.34 12.22
CA VAL A 257 3.31 7.46 12.11
C VAL A 257 2.49 7.48 13.41
N ASN A 258 3.15 7.44 14.56
CA ASN A 258 2.52 7.53 15.87
C ASN A 258 1.70 8.82 16.04
N GLU A 259 2.16 9.96 15.52
CA GLU A 259 1.44 11.22 15.64
C GLU A 259 0.28 11.34 14.64
N ARG A 260 0.42 10.77 13.44
CA ARG A 260 -0.50 11.01 12.31
C ARG A 260 -1.50 9.88 12.03
N ALA A 261 -1.29 8.67 12.56
CA ALA A 261 -2.17 7.54 12.28
C ALA A 261 -3.48 7.56 13.11
N GLY A 262 -4.63 7.56 12.43
CA GLY A 262 -5.94 7.40 13.07
C GLY A 262 -6.29 5.96 13.49
N CYS A 263 -5.47 4.99 13.08
CA CYS A 263 -5.61 3.56 13.37
C CYS A 263 -4.48 3.07 14.30
N TYR A 264 -4.36 1.75 14.48
CA TYR A 264 -3.24 1.18 15.24
C TYR A 264 -1.91 1.33 14.48
N VAL A 265 -0.78 1.26 15.19
CA VAL A 265 0.55 1.38 14.60
C VAL A 265 1.32 0.07 14.67
N SER A 266 1.86 -0.36 13.53
CA SER A 266 2.75 -1.52 13.42
C SER A 266 4.19 -1.11 13.09
N CYS A 267 5.18 -1.82 13.63
CA CYS A 267 6.59 -1.61 13.29
C CYS A 267 7.37 -2.93 13.32
N TYR A 268 7.95 -3.31 12.19
CA TYR A 268 8.69 -4.56 12.05
C TYR A 268 9.90 -4.38 11.12
N PRO A 269 10.99 -3.77 11.63
CA PRO A 269 12.16 -3.41 10.84
C PRO A 269 13.04 -4.63 10.51
N ASN A 270 14.05 -4.42 9.67
CA ASN A 270 15.11 -5.40 9.43
C ASN A 270 15.95 -5.63 10.70
N ALA A 271 16.70 -6.73 10.75
CA ALA A 271 17.65 -7.05 11.83
C ALA A 271 18.91 -6.15 11.82
N GLY A 272 18.73 -4.83 11.68
CA GLY A 272 19.78 -3.85 11.42
C GLY A 272 19.87 -3.49 9.94
N MET A 273 20.83 -2.63 9.60
CA MET A 273 21.12 -2.30 8.20
C MET A 273 21.80 -3.49 7.50
N PRO A 274 21.55 -3.72 6.19
CA PRO A 274 22.28 -4.72 5.42
C PRO A 274 23.80 -4.52 5.50
N ASP A 275 24.55 -5.62 5.55
CA ASP A 275 26.02 -5.58 5.64
C ASP A 275 26.75 -5.57 4.29
N GLY A 276 26.02 -5.72 3.18
CA GLY A 276 26.56 -5.80 1.82
C GLY A 276 26.98 -7.21 1.38
N PHE A 277 26.94 -8.19 2.28
CA PHE A 277 27.27 -9.60 2.04
C PHE A 277 26.06 -10.53 2.23
N GLY A 278 24.85 -9.96 2.31
CA GLY A 278 23.60 -10.70 2.52
C GLY A 278 23.23 -10.89 3.99
N GLY A 279 24.01 -10.36 4.93
CA GLY A 279 23.73 -10.35 6.37
C GLY A 279 23.20 -9.00 6.86
N PHE A 280 22.95 -8.93 8.17
CA PHE A 280 22.38 -7.76 8.84
C PHE A 280 23.15 -7.40 10.11
N LYS A 281 23.22 -6.10 10.42
CA LYS A 281 24.07 -5.52 11.47
C LYS A 281 23.35 -5.31 12.82
N SER A 282 22.63 -6.31 13.32
CA SER A 282 22.08 -6.27 14.68
C SER A 282 22.01 -7.68 15.29
N ASN A 283 21.57 -7.76 16.55
CA ASN A 283 21.35 -9.00 17.30
C ASN A 283 20.02 -8.90 18.09
N PRO A 284 19.47 -10.03 18.59
CA PRO A 284 18.18 -10.04 19.28
C PRO A 284 18.07 -9.05 20.44
N THR A 285 19.13 -8.85 21.22
CA THR A 285 19.12 -7.97 22.40
C THR A 285 19.02 -6.50 22.01
N GLU A 286 19.83 -6.06 21.05
CA GLU A 286 19.80 -4.67 20.57
C GLU A 286 18.46 -4.36 19.88
N PHE A 287 18.02 -5.26 18.99
CA PHE A 287 16.77 -5.13 18.25
C PHE A 287 15.55 -5.02 19.18
N SER A 288 15.43 -5.95 20.14
CA SER A 288 14.32 -5.97 21.10
C SER A 288 14.39 -4.81 22.09
N GLY A 289 15.58 -4.36 22.48
CA GLY A 289 15.74 -3.19 23.35
C GLY A 289 15.18 -1.91 22.74
N ILE A 290 15.41 -1.69 21.44
CA ILE A 290 14.92 -0.49 20.73
C ILE A 290 13.40 -0.55 20.55
N LEU A 291 12.87 -1.66 20.02
CA LEU A 291 11.42 -1.82 19.83
C LEU A 291 10.65 -1.87 21.16
N GLY A 292 11.25 -2.44 22.21
CA GLY A 292 10.76 -2.37 23.58
C GLY A 292 10.66 -0.93 24.08
N GLY A 293 11.62 -0.07 23.72
CA GLY A 293 11.55 1.37 23.95
C GLY A 293 10.33 2.01 23.28
N PHE A 294 10.02 1.67 22.03
CA PHE A 294 8.82 2.21 21.35
C PHE A 294 7.52 1.79 22.06
N ALA A 295 7.46 0.56 22.56
CA ALA A 295 6.32 0.08 23.33
C ALA A 295 6.21 0.75 24.72
N GLN A 296 7.34 1.09 25.36
CA GLN A 296 7.36 1.84 26.62
C GLN A 296 6.93 3.30 26.43
N ASP A 297 7.37 3.92 25.33
CA ASP A 297 7.01 5.27 24.92
C ASP A 297 5.54 5.36 24.44
N GLY A 298 4.88 4.21 24.22
CA GLY A 298 3.49 4.12 23.81
C GLY A 298 3.26 4.48 22.34
N TRP A 299 4.23 4.18 21.47
CA TRP A 299 4.22 4.55 20.05
C TRP A 299 3.69 3.47 19.11
N VAL A 300 3.60 2.23 19.59
CA VAL A 300 3.26 1.06 18.76
C VAL A 300 2.15 0.23 19.40
N ASN A 301 1.49 -0.58 18.58
CA ASN A 301 0.47 -1.54 18.97
C ASN A 301 0.87 -2.97 18.56
N ILE A 302 1.56 -3.10 17.43
CA ILE A 302 2.02 -4.37 16.85
C ILE A 302 3.51 -4.23 16.55
N VAL A 303 4.31 -5.20 16.94
CA VAL A 303 5.75 -5.23 16.61
C VAL A 303 6.17 -6.60 16.09
N GLY A 304 7.15 -6.65 15.20
CA GLY A 304 7.68 -7.90 14.64
C GLY A 304 9.05 -7.71 14.03
N GLY A 305 9.40 -8.54 13.06
CA GLY A 305 10.64 -8.45 12.32
C GLY A 305 10.47 -8.62 10.82
N CYS A 306 11.34 -8.00 10.03
CA CYS A 306 11.44 -8.23 8.59
C CYS A 306 12.76 -8.94 8.26
N CYS A 307 13.44 -8.58 7.18
CA CYS A 307 14.62 -9.29 6.68
C CYS A 307 15.73 -9.44 7.74
N GLY A 308 16.29 -10.65 7.81
CA GLY A 308 17.36 -11.00 8.76
C GLY A 308 16.89 -11.36 10.18
N THR A 309 15.61 -11.16 10.49
CA THR A 309 15.07 -11.56 11.80
C THR A 309 14.78 -13.07 11.83
N THR A 310 14.97 -13.68 12.99
CA THR A 310 14.78 -15.12 13.23
C THR A 310 13.89 -15.32 14.46
N PRO A 311 13.46 -16.56 14.77
CA PRO A 311 12.68 -16.86 15.97
C PRO A 311 13.33 -16.36 17.28
N ASP A 312 14.66 -16.26 17.33
CA ASP A 312 15.36 -15.72 18.51
C ASP A 312 15.12 -14.21 18.70
N TYR A 313 14.97 -13.44 17.63
CA TYR A 313 14.60 -12.03 17.69
C TYR A 313 13.18 -11.86 18.25
N ILE A 314 12.24 -12.67 17.75
CA ILE A 314 10.85 -12.61 18.20
C ILE A 314 10.73 -13.02 19.67
N ARG A 315 11.49 -14.02 20.12
CA ARG A 315 11.53 -14.42 21.54
C ARG A 315 12.06 -13.31 22.45
N ALA A 316 13.13 -12.64 22.04
CA ALA A 316 13.68 -11.50 22.77
C ALA A 316 12.69 -10.32 22.78
N LEU A 317 12.05 -10.05 21.64
CA LEU A 317 11.04 -9.00 21.50
C LEU A 317 9.82 -9.25 22.38
N SER A 318 9.35 -10.50 22.46
CA SER A 318 8.24 -10.90 23.32
C SER A 318 8.47 -10.56 24.79
N GLN A 319 9.71 -10.69 25.26
CA GLN A 319 10.08 -10.33 26.64
C GLN A 319 10.18 -8.81 26.79
N ALA A 320 10.76 -8.11 25.80
CA ALA A 320 10.97 -6.68 25.86
C ALA A 320 9.65 -5.86 25.87
N VAL A 321 8.58 -6.35 25.23
CA VAL A 321 7.30 -5.65 25.15
C VAL A 321 6.27 -6.04 26.20
N GLU A 322 6.56 -7.01 27.07
CA GLU A 322 5.61 -7.52 28.08
C GLU A 322 5.11 -6.41 29.04
N SER A 323 5.98 -5.46 29.37
CA SER A 323 5.65 -4.28 30.20
C SER A 323 5.27 -3.03 29.39
N GLY A 324 5.24 -3.15 28.06
CA GLY A 324 4.92 -2.06 27.14
C GLY A 324 3.46 -1.61 27.26
N LYS A 325 3.21 -0.34 26.93
CA LYS A 325 1.87 0.24 26.92
C LYS A 325 1.39 0.36 25.48
N PRO A 326 0.28 -0.27 25.09
CA PRO A 326 -0.27 -0.07 23.75
C PRO A 326 -0.52 1.40 23.47
N ARG A 327 -0.10 1.85 22.28
CA ARG A 327 -0.41 3.20 21.80
C ARG A 327 -1.90 3.46 21.83
N ARG A 328 -2.27 4.66 22.28
CA ARG A 328 -3.64 5.18 22.17
C ARG A 328 -3.78 5.98 20.88
N LYS A 329 -4.85 5.71 20.12
CA LYS A 329 -5.16 6.44 18.89
C LYS A 329 -5.39 7.93 19.24
N PRO A 330 -4.68 8.87 18.59
CA PRO A 330 -4.85 10.29 18.83
C PRO A 330 -6.18 10.77 18.24
N SER A 331 -6.68 11.89 18.77
CA SER A 331 -7.73 12.65 18.11
C SER A 331 -7.09 13.54 17.05
N LEU A 332 -7.32 13.24 15.77
CA LEU A 332 -6.77 14.02 14.67
C LEU A 332 -7.73 15.15 14.26
N PRO A 333 -7.23 16.34 13.92
CA PRO A 333 -8.08 17.41 13.41
C PRO A 333 -8.61 17.07 12.01
N ALA A 334 -9.85 17.49 11.73
CA ALA A 334 -10.48 17.33 10.43
C ALA A 334 -10.01 18.42 9.45
N LEU A 335 -8.77 18.31 9.00
CA LEU A 335 -8.15 19.26 8.06
C LEU A 335 -8.29 18.81 6.61
N SER A 336 -8.30 19.77 5.69
CA SER A 336 -8.19 19.47 4.26
C SER A 336 -6.76 19.11 3.94
N ARG A 337 -6.55 17.90 3.42
CA ARG A 337 -5.23 17.34 3.09
C ARG A 337 -5.25 16.77 1.69
N TYR A 338 -4.19 17.04 0.95
CA TYR A 338 -3.92 16.57 -0.40
C TYR A 338 -2.47 16.09 -0.48
N SER A 339 -2.15 15.28 -1.48
CA SER A 339 -0.76 14.90 -1.70
C SER A 339 -0.46 14.63 -3.17
N GLY A 340 0.73 15.04 -3.59
CA GLY A 340 1.49 14.39 -4.66
C GLY A 340 2.57 13.52 -4.02
N GLY A 341 3.83 13.75 -4.39
CA GLY A 341 5.00 13.28 -3.65
C GLY A 341 5.20 13.97 -2.29
N GLN A 342 4.54 15.11 -2.06
CA GLN A 342 4.59 15.88 -0.82
C GLN A 342 3.18 16.15 -0.27
N LEU A 343 3.09 16.40 1.04
CA LEU A 343 1.86 16.75 1.72
C LEU A 343 1.51 18.23 1.48
N VAL A 344 0.25 18.50 1.12
CA VAL A 344 -0.37 19.82 1.19
C VAL A 344 -1.49 19.74 2.22
N GLU A 345 -1.29 20.38 3.37
CA GLU A 345 -2.24 20.40 4.48
C GLU A 345 -2.70 21.84 4.75
N LEU A 346 -4.02 22.07 4.74
CA LEU A 346 -4.61 23.37 5.03
C LEU A 346 -4.98 23.44 6.52
N THR A 347 -4.32 24.35 7.22
CA THR A 347 -4.54 24.70 8.62
C THR A 347 -5.23 26.06 8.74
N GLU A 348 -5.63 26.46 9.95
CA GLU A 348 -6.20 27.79 10.22
C GLU A 348 -5.24 28.94 9.86
N ASP A 349 -3.92 28.68 9.89
CA ASP A 349 -2.87 29.65 9.54
C ASP A 349 -2.49 29.62 8.05
N SER A 350 -3.11 28.75 7.25
CA SER A 350 -2.80 28.62 5.83
C SER A 350 -3.31 29.82 5.03
N ASN A 351 -2.50 30.27 4.06
CA ASN A 351 -2.93 31.26 3.08
C ASN A 351 -3.90 30.64 2.06
N PHE A 352 -4.39 31.48 1.15
CA PHE A 352 -5.20 31.02 0.02
C PHE A 352 -4.43 29.97 -0.81
N MET A 353 -5.07 28.82 -1.05
CA MET A 353 -4.51 27.72 -1.83
C MET A 353 -4.60 28.05 -3.33
N MET A 354 -3.46 28.11 -3.99
CA MET A 354 -3.37 28.44 -5.41
C MET A 354 -3.49 27.18 -6.27
N VAL A 355 -4.47 27.15 -7.18
CA VAL A 355 -4.63 26.08 -8.18
C VAL A 355 -4.16 26.60 -9.54
N GLY A 356 -3.19 25.91 -10.15
CA GLY A 356 -2.62 26.28 -11.44
C GLY A 356 -3.51 25.86 -12.60
N GLU A 357 -4.16 26.82 -13.25
CA GLU A 357 -5.17 26.64 -14.31
C GLU A 357 -4.62 26.46 -15.75
N ARG A 358 -3.32 26.62 -15.99
CA ARG A 358 -2.77 26.77 -17.36
C ARG A 358 -2.59 25.45 -18.11
N THR A 359 -2.68 24.32 -17.41
CA THR A 359 -2.64 22.95 -17.94
C THR A 359 -4.03 22.48 -18.37
N ASN A 360 -4.74 23.37 -19.07
CA ASN A 360 -6.13 23.20 -19.46
C ASN A 360 -6.28 23.44 -20.97
N VAL A 361 -6.69 22.41 -21.72
CA VAL A 361 -6.85 22.50 -23.19
C VAL A 361 -7.92 23.52 -23.58
N THR A 362 -9.00 23.66 -22.81
CA THR A 362 -10.05 24.65 -23.11
C THR A 362 -9.65 26.08 -22.73
N GLY A 363 -8.89 26.25 -21.64
CA GLY A 363 -8.54 27.56 -21.07
C GLY A 363 -7.22 28.16 -21.57
N SER A 364 -6.27 27.34 -22.06
CA SER A 364 -4.91 27.76 -22.38
C SER A 364 -4.54 27.49 -23.83
N ARG A 365 -4.56 28.55 -24.66
CA ARG A 365 -4.18 28.47 -26.10
C ARG A 365 -2.80 27.85 -26.33
N LYS A 366 -1.84 28.11 -25.43
CA LYS A 366 -0.49 27.54 -25.53
C LYS A 366 -0.53 26.03 -25.25
N PHE A 367 -1.17 25.61 -24.16
CA PHE A 367 -1.25 24.21 -23.78
C PHE A 367 -2.01 23.38 -24.82
N ALA A 368 -3.17 23.85 -25.27
CA ALA A 368 -3.97 23.22 -26.32
C ALA A 368 -3.15 22.93 -27.59
N ARG A 369 -2.36 23.91 -28.05
CA ARG A 369 -1.47 23.74 -29.20
C ARG A 369 -0.44 22.64 -28.94
N LEU A 370 0.22 22.65 -27.78
CA LEU A 370 1.27 21.68 -27.46
C LEU A 370 0.73 20.25 -27.36
N ILE A 371 -0.42 20.03 -26.73
CA ILE A 371 -1.06 18.72 -26.65
C ILE A 371 -1.46 18.23 -28.05
N LYS A 372 -2.07 19.10 -28.87
CA LYS A 372 -2.44 18.77 -30.24
C LYS A 372 -1.25 18.43 -31.13
N GLU A 373 -0.13 19.13 -30.95
CA GLU A 373 1.12 18.92 -31.69
C GLU A 373 2.04 17.87 -31.03
N LYS A 374 1.57 17.18 -29.98
CA LYS A 374 2.31 16.15 -29.23
C LYS A 374 3.66 16.64 -28.67
N GLN A 375 3.76 17.93 -28.37
CA GLN A 375 4.92 18.57 -27.75
C GLN A 375 4.85 18.41 -26.23
N TYR A 376 4.95 17.16 -25.76
CA TYR A 376 4.65 16.83 -24.37
C TYR A 376 5.68 17.41 -23.38
N GLU A 377 6.96 17.44 -23.73
CA GLU A 377 8.02 18.05 -22.89
C GLU A 377 7.71 19.53 -22.59
N GLU A 378 7.36 20.31 -23.61
CA GLU A 378 6.96 21.71 -23.43
C GLU A 378 5.64 21.85 -22.65
N SER A 379 4.74 20.87 -22.76
CA SER A 379 3.48 20.87 -22.02
C SER A 379 3.69 20.59 -20.53
N VAL A 380 4.60 19.68 -20.17
CA VAL A 380 5.00 19.41 -18.78
C VAL A 380 5.70 20.65 -18.19
N ALA A 381 6.53 21.33 -18.97
CA ALA A 381 7.16 22.57 -18.54
C ALA A 381 6.13 23.65 -18.14
N ILE A 382 4.92 23.68 -18.74
CA ILE A 382 3.85 24.59 -18.28
C ILE A 382 3.43 24.25 -16.85
N ALA A 383 3.30 22.97 -16.50
CA ALA A 383 2.98 22.54 -15.15
C ALA A 383 4.08 22.95 -14.16
N VAL A 384 5.34 22.66 -14.49
CA VAL A 384 6.52 23.04 -13.66
C VAL A 384 6.54 24.54 -13.39
N ASN A 385 6.39 25.37 -14.44
CA ASN A 385 6.38 26.83 -14.29
C ASN A 385 5.24 27.33 -13.36
N GLN A 386 4.12 26.60 -13.26
CA GLN A 386 3.05 26.94 -12.32
C GLN A 386 3.44 26.62 -10.88
N VAL A 387 4.06 25.45 -10.65
CA VAL A 387 4.58 25.06 -9.33
C VAL A 387 5.65 26.05 -8.86
N GLU A 388 6.64 26.36 -9.71
CA GLU A 388 7.66 27.39 -9.42
C GLU A 388 7.05 28.78 -9.18
N GLY A 389 5.91 29.07 -9.83
CA GLY A 389 5.12 30.28 -9.64
C GLY A 389 4.27 30.31 -8.37
N GLY A 390 4.29 29.25 -7.55
CA GLY A 390 3.59 29.16 -6.27
C GLY A 390 2.25 28.42 -6.30
N ALA A 391 1.94 27.67 -7.36
CA ALA A 391 0.77 26.79 -7.37
C ALA A 391 0.93 25.66 -6.34
N ASN A 392 -0.08 25.46 -5.51
CA ASN A 392 -0.15 24.37 -4.54
C ASN A 392 -0.77 23.10 -5.13
N VAL A 393 -1.53 23.24 -6.22
CA VAL A 393 -2.16 22.16 -6.99
C VAL A 393 -2.08 22.47 -8.48
N ILE A 394 -1.94 21.45 -9.30
CA ILE A 394 -1.95 21.55 -10.77
C ILE A 394 -3.32 21.07 -11.27
N ASP A 395 -4.08 21.95 -11.91
CA ASP A 395 -5.33 21.58 -12.59
C ASP A 395 -5.03 21.05 -13.98
N VAL A 396 -5.48 19.84 -14.31
CA VAL A 396 -5.21 19.20 -15.61
C VAL A 396 -6.53 18.90 -16.29
N ASN A 397 -6.79 19.55 -17.42
CA ASN A 397 -7.97 19.33 -18.25
C ASN A 397 -7.56 18.98 -19.69
N MET A 398 -8.11 17.87 -20.20
CA MET A 398 -7.87 17.33 -21.54
C MET A 398 -9.15 17.29 -22.39
N ASP A 399 -10.16 18.10 -22.04
CA ASP A 399 -11.44 18.10 -22.73
C ASP A 399 -11.33 18.85 -24.06
N GLU A 400 -11.32 18.11 -25.17
CA GLU A 400 -11.48 18.66 -26.51
C GLU A 400 -12.05 17.59 -27.43
N GLY A 401 -13.07 17.91 -28.23
CA GLY A 401 -13.80 16.91 -29.04
C GLY A 401 -12.97 16.17 -30.11
N LEU A 402 -11.72 16.58 -30.36
CA LEU A 402 -10.79 15.91 -31.27
C LEU A 402 -9.73 15.05 -30.54
N LEU A 403 -9.65 15.13 -29.21
CA LEU A 403 -8.71 14.36 -28.40
C LEU A 403 -9.37 13.09 -27.86
N ASP A 404 -8.57 12.05 -27.70
CA ASP A 404 -8.92 10.92 -26.85
C ASP A 404 -8.63 11.31 -25.40
N GLY A 405 -9.62 11.91 -24.73
CA GLY A 405 -9.49 12.47 -23.38
C GLY A 405 -8.86 11.51 -22.37
N PRO A 406 -9.37 10.27 -22.20
CA PRO A 406 -8.77 9.29 -21.30
C PRO A 406 -7.31 8.97 -21.62
N ALA A 407 -6.97 8.80 -22.90
CA ALA A 407 -5.60 8.49 -23.31
C ALA A 407 -4.63 9.68 -23.09
N GLU A 408 -5.04 10.90 -23.45
CA GLU A 408 -4.23 12.11 -23.25
C GLU A 408 -4.04 12.42 -21.76
N MET A 409 -5.09 12.28 -20.94
CA MET A 409 -5.01 12.45 -19.49
C MET A 409 -4.02 11.46 -18.88
N THR A 410 -4.17 10.18 -19.21
CA THR A 410 -3.26 9.12 -18.74
C THR A 410 -1.82 9.41 -19.12
N HIS A 411 -1.58 9.75 -20.39
CA HIS A 411 -0.22 9.98 -20.88
C HIS A 411 0.43 11.21 -20.22
N PHE A 412 -0.28 12.33 -20.15
CA PHE A 412 0.24 13.54 -19.53
C PHE A 412 0.49 13.38 -18.03
N LEU A 413 -0.40 12.72 -17.29
CA LEU A 413 -0.20 12.50 -15.86
C LEU A 413 0.94 11.51 -15.56
N ASN A 414 1.15 10.49 -16.39
CA ASN A 414 2.33 9.62 -16.24
C ASN A 414 3.63 10.40 -16.48
N LEU A 415 3.66 11.31 -17.45
CA LEU A 415 4.82 12.19 -17.67
C LEU A 415 5.03 13.15 -16.50
N LEU A 416 3.96 13.75 -15.99
CA LEU A 416 4.01 14.67 -14.84
C LEU A 416 4.50 13.96 -13.56
N ALA A 417 4.11 12.70 -13.38
CA ALA A 417 4.57 11.88 -12.25
C ALA A 417 6.08 11.55 -12.34
N ASP A 418 6.64 11.49 -13.55
CA ASP A 418 8.07 11.28 -13.78
C ASP A 418 8.90 12.58 -13.71
N GLU A 419 8.26 13.75 -13.60
CA GLU A 419 8.89 15.07 -13.50
C GLU A 419 9.15 15.46 -12.03
N PRO A 420 10.41 15.48 -11.54
CA PRO A 420 10.72 15.73 -10.13
C PRO A 420 10.23 17.08 -9.61
N ASP A 421 10.24 18.13 -10.45
CA ASP A 421 9.87 19.48 -10.03
C ASP A 421 8.34 19.67 -9.94
N ALA A 422 7.55 18.74 -10.48
CA ALA A 422 6.09 18.78 -10.45
C ALA A 422 5.46 17.65 -9.63
N SER A 423 6.04 16.45 -9.63
CA SER A 423 5.51 15.23 -9.01
C SER A 423 5.22 15.37 -7.51
N GLY A 424 5.88 16.30 -6.81
CA GLY A 424 5.60 16.64 -5.42
C GLY A 424 4.20 17.24 -5.19
N THR A 425 3.65 17.90 -6.20
CA THR A 425 2.43 18.72 -6.12
C THR A 425 1.18 17.87 -6.39
N PRO A 426 0.11 17.96 -5.57
CA PRO A 426 -1.14 17.28 -5.86
C PRO A 426 -1.77 17.77 -7.18
N VAL A 427 -2.49 16.86 -7.84
CA VAL A 427 -3.17 17.12 -9.12
C VAL A 427 -4.68 17.21 -8.90
N MET A 428 -5.30 18.21 -9.53
CA MET A 428 -6.73 18.29 -9.74
C MET A 428 -7.03 17.77 -11.16
N VAL A 429 -7.70 16.63 -11.24
CA VAL A 429 -8.13 16.04 -12.51
C VAL A 429 -9.42 16.72 -12.92
N ASP A 430 -9.38 17.49 -13.99
CA ASP A 430 -10.49 18.30 -14.49
C ASP A 430 -11.06 17.71 -15.78
N SER A 431 -12.35 17.36 -15.75
CA SER A 431 -13.10 16.96 -16.94
C SER A 431 -14.61 16.94 -16.70
N SER A 432 -15.35 17.21 -17.76
CA SER A 432 -16.80 16.98 -17.85
C SER A 432 -17.18 15.53 -18.16
N ASP A 433 -16.24 14.70 -18.62
CA ASP A 433 -16.43 13.26 -18.83
C ASP A 433 -15.78 12.47 -17.68
N PHE A 434 -16.60 11.78 -16.90
CA PHE A 434 -16.14 11.00 -15.76
C PHE A 434 -15.16 9.88 -16.14
N LYS A 435 -15.15 9.40 -17.40
CA LYS A 435 -14.15 8.44 -17.87
C LYS A 435 -12.74 9.04 -17.89
N VAL A 436 -12.62 10.32 -18.20
CA VAL A 436 -11.34 11.06 -18.17
C VAL A 436 -10.90 11.26 -16.73
N ILE A 437 -11.85 11.60 -15.84
CA ILE A 437 -11.60 11.67 -14.39
C ILE A 437 -11.04 10.34 -13.88
N GLU A 438 -11.72 9.23 -14.18
CA GLU A 438 -11.31 7.91 -13.72
C GLU A 438 -9.94 7.51 -14.28
N ALA A 439 -9.68 7.77 -15.57
CA ALA A 439 -8.37 7.55 -16.17
C ALA A 439 -7.27 8.35 -15.45
N GLY A 440 -7.53 9.60 -15.09
CA GLY A 440 -6.58 10.41 -14.35
C GLY A 440 -6.33 9.91 -12.92
N LEU A 441 -7.39 9.52 -12.20
CA LEU A 441 -7.28 8.98 -10.84
C LEU A 441 -6.42 7.72 -10.77
N LYS A 442 -6.45 6.88 -11.82
CA LYS A 442 -5.62 5.68 -11.97
C LYS A 442 -4.12 5.98 -12.11
N CYS A 443 -3.73 7.23 -12.36
CA CYS A 443 -2.34 7.69 -12.44
C CYS A 443 -1.83 8.38 -11.18
N LEU A 444 -2.69 8.68 -10.19
CA LEU A 444 -2.32 9.49 -9.03
C LEU A 444 -1.91 8.64 -7.83
N ALA A 445 -0.61 8.62 -7.52
CA ALA A 445 -0.08 7.99 -6.31
C ALA A 445 -0.56 8.67 -5.02
N GLY A 446 -0.70 10.00 -5.06
CA GLY A 446 -1.17 10.81 -3.94
C GLY A 446 -2.69 10.93 -3.82
N LYS A 447 -3.13 11.78 -2.90
CA LYS A 447 -4.52 12.23 -2.74
C LYS A 447 -4.75 13.47 -3.61
N GLY A 448 -5.17 13.22 -4.84
CA GLY A 448 -5.58 14.26 -5.79
C GLY A 448 -6.99 14.80 -5.54
N ILE A 449 -7.44 15.67 -6.43
CA ILE A 449 -8.76 16.30 -6.40
C ILE A 449 -9.50 15.98 -7.70
N VAL A 450 -10.78 15.65 -7.61
CA VAL A 450 -11.67 15.53 -8.78
C VAL A 450 -12.39 16.84 -9.01
N ASN A 451 -12.28 17.38 -10.23
CA ASN A 451 -12.99 18.55 -10.70
C ASN A 451 -13.79 18.19 -11.97
N SER A 452 -15.03 17.75 -11.88
CA SER A 452 -15.91 17.78 -10.70
C SER A 452 -17.04 16.76 -10.85
N ILE A 453 -17.89 16.66 -9.83
CA ILE A 453 -19.19 15.98 -9.94
C ILE A 453 -20.32 16.96 -9.58
N SER A 454 -21.55 16.61 -9.95
CA SER A 454 -22.74 17.44 -9.70
C SER A 454 -24.01 16.59 -9.60
N LEU A 455 -25.13 17.22 -9.26
CA LEU A 455 -26.46 16.60 -9.23
C LEU A 455 -27.20 16.67 -10.57
N LYS A 456 -26.57 17.20 -11.63
CA LYS A 456 -27.18 17.38 -12.97
C LYS A 456 -27.83 16.11 -13.53
N GLU A 457 -27.25 14.95 -13.26
CA GLU A 457 -27.76 13.63 -13.71
C GLU A 457 -28.54 12.89 -12.61
N GLY A 458 -28.90 13.59 -11.53
CA GLY A 458 -29.61 13.07 -10.38
C GLY A 458 -28.73 12.46 -9.28
N GLU A 459 -29.35 12.22 -8.13
CA GLU A 459 -28.69 11.73 -6.91
C GLU A 459 -28.00 10.36 -7.11
N GLU A 460 -28.62 9.45 -7.87
CA GLU A 460 -28.06 8.09 -8.06
C GLU A 460 -26.70 8.14 -8.75
N LYS A 461 -26.57 8.91 -9.83
CA LYS A 461 -25.32 9.08 -10.57
C LYS A 461 -24.27 9.79 -9.72
N PHE A 462 -24.68 10.83 -8.99
CA PHE A 462 -23.81 11.55 -8.05
C PHE A 462 -23.23 10.61 -6.99
N LEU A 463 -24.07 9.77 -6.37
CA LEU A 463 -23.62 8.82 -5.34
C LEU A 463 -22.75 7.70 -5.92
N GLU A 464 -23.03 7.22 -7.12
CA GLU A 464 -22.18 6.26 -7.83
C GLU A 464 -20.76 6.83 -8.01
N GLN A 465 -20.64 8.04 -8.57
CA GLN A 465 -19.38 8.71 -8.79
C GLN A 465 -18.67 9.02 -7.46
N ALA A 466 -19.38 9.56 -6.47
CA ALA A 466 -18.81 9.88 -5.16
C ALA A 466 -18.24 8.64 -4.44
N ARG A 467 -18.92 7.49 -4.52
CA ARG A 467 -18.41 6.22 -3.97
C ARG A 467 -17.13 5.77 -4.68
N LEU A 468 -17.07 5.92 -6.00
CA LEU A 468 -15.89 5.54 -6.76
C LEU A 468 -14.70 6.47 -6.47
N ILE A 469 -14.93 7.78 -6.41
CA ILE A 469 -13.90 8.78 -6.02
C ILE A 469 -13.34 8.46 -4.63
N ARG A 470 -14.22 8.13 -3.66
CA ARG A 470 -13.80 7.71 -2.32
C ARG A 470 -12.95 6.44 -2.36
N ARG A 471 -13.28 5.48 -3.24
CA ARG A 471 -12.50 4.25 -3.42
C ARG A 471 -11.11 4.50 -4.00
N TYR A 472 -10.96 5.50 -4.87
CA TYR A 472 -9.65 5.97 -5.33
C TYR A 472 -8.90 6.83 -4.30
N GLY A 473 -9.58 7.25 -3.23
CA GLY A 473 -8.98 8.08 -2.18
C GLY A 473 -8.74 9.53 -2.59
N ALA A 474 -9.56 10.10 -3.47
CA ALA A 474 -9.44 11.49 -3.90
C ALA A 474 -10.41 12.42 -3.17
N ALA A 475 -10.05 13.70 -3.09
CA ALA A 475 -10.98 14.78 -2.75
C ALA A 475 -11.86 15.12 -3.95
N VAL A 476 -12.92 15.91 -3.73
CA VAL A 476 -13.90 16.23 -4.79
C VAL A 476 -14.40 17.66 -4.70
N VAL A 477 -14.46 18.33 -5.84
CA VAL A 477 -15.22 19.55 -6.06
C VAL A 477 -16.64 19.14 -6.46
N VAL A 478 -17.63 19.60 -5.68
CA VAL A 478 -19.05 19.43 -6.02
C VAL A 478 -19.56 20.73 -6.58
N MET A 479 -19.92 20.72 -7.86
CA MET A 479 -20.47 21.90 -8.52
C MET A 479 -21.88 22.19 -8.00
N ALA A 480 -22.19 23.47 -7.82
CA ALA A 480 -23.55 23.95 -7.56
C ALA A 480 -24.38 23.87 -8.87
N PHE A 481 -24.67 22.65 -9.29
CA PHE A 481 -25.40 22.31 -10.50
C PHE A 481 -26.25 21.07 -10.20
N ASP A 482 -27.55 21.19 -10.39
CA ASP A 482 -28.52 20.10 -10.20
C ASP A 482 -29.41 19.92 -11.45
N GLU A 483 -30.50 19.17 -11.32
CA GLU A 483 -31.44 18.91 -12.41
C GLU A 483 -32.15 20.17 -12.95
N GLU A 484 -32.20 21.26 -12.17
CA GLU A 484 -32.77 22.54 -12.58
C GLU A 484 -31.77 23.41 -13.38
N GLY A 485 -30.47 23.13 -13.24
CA GLY A 485 -29.42 23.80 -13.97
C GLY A 485 -28.28 24.27 -13.07
N GLN A 486 -27.49 25.21 -13.58
CA GLN A 486 -26.44 25.85 -12.80
C GLN A 486 -27.07 26.82 -11.79
N ALA A 487 -26.65 26.75 -10.53
CA ALA A 487 -27.04 27.74 -9.52
C ALA A 487 -26.44 29.11 -9.88
N VAL A 488 -27.30 30.04 -10.29
CA VAL A 488 -26.92 31.40 -10.70
C VAL A 488 -27.51 32.49 -9.79
N ASP A 489 -28.43 32.10 -8.89
CA ASP A 489 -29.04 32.98 -7.90
C ASP A 489 -28.40 32.78 -6.52
N ALA A 490 -28.20 33.88 -5.79
CA ALA A 490 -27.46 33.94 -4.52
C ALA A 490 -28.30 33.60 -3.28
#